data_AF-A0A095Z7W4-F1
#
_entry.id   AF-A0A095Z7W4-F1
#
_cell.length_a   1.000
_cell.length_b   1.000
_cell.length_c   1.000
_cell.angle_alpha   90.00
_cell.angle_beta   90.00
_cell.angle_gamma   90.00
#
_symmetry.space_group_name_H-M   'P 1'
#
loop_
_entity.id
_entity.type
_entity.pdbx_description
1 polymer ?
#
loop_
_entity_poly.entity_id
_entity_poly.type
_entity_poly.pdbx_seq_one_letter_code
_entity_poly.pdbx_strand_id
1 'polypeptide(L)'
;QQVGHVEIAEVNEVSQWLAELVRDNNLPQKVFMLHQFQLQMIRDRDQMVHHPELATVVHVDGHGSPEAKMHTWDVIREDMQPWVWMAWKNFIDEDKPMLNAEQTMGIEPRPWFVSFQ
;
A
#
# COMPACT_ATOMS: atom_id res chain seq x y z
N GLN A 1 8.43 3.78 -20.34
CA GLN A 1 8.89 3.29 -19.02
C GLN A 1 8.35 1.88 -18.84
N GLN A 2 9.11 0.95 -18.27
CA GLN A 2 8.63 -0.39 -17.95
C GLN A 2 8.45 -0.48 -16.44
N VAL A 3 7.31 -0.99 -16.00
CA VAL A 3 6.97 -1.21 -14.59
C VAL A 3 6.93 -2.72 -14.35
N GLY A 4 7.65 -3.18 -13.34
CA GLY A 4 7.65 -4.59 -12.94
C GLY A 4 6.31 -5.00 -12.31
N HIS A 5 6.09 -6.30 -12.23
CA HIS A 5 4.92 -6.88 -11.57
C HIS A 5 5.33 -8.10 -10.75
N VAL A 6 4.50 -8.42 -9.77
CA VAL A 6 4.54 -9.66 -9.00
C VAL A 6 3.15 -10.30 -9.04
N GLU A 7 3.11 -11.63 -9.08
CA GLU A 7 1.87 -12.40 -8.96
C GLU A 7 1.46 -12.48 -7.49
N ILE A 8 0.16 -12.40 -7.18
CA ILE A 8 -0.32 -12.47 -5.78
C ILE A 8 0.13 -13.74 -5.04
N ALA A 9 0.36 -14.83 -5.76
CA ALA A 9 0.85 -16.08 -5.20
C ALA A 9 2.21 -15.90 -4.49
N GLU A 10 3.12 -15.11 -5.07
CA GLU A 10 4.43 -14.83 -4.47
C GLU A 10 4.29 -13.91 -3.25
N VAL A 11 3.40 -12.91 -3.31
CA VAL A 11 3.06 -12.06 -2.16
C VAL A 11 2.50 -12.90 -1.01
N ASN A 12 1.60 -13.84 -1.31
CA ASN A 12 0.98 -14.74 -0.34
C ASN A 12 2.00 -15.73 0.27
N GLU A 13 2.98 -16.20 -0.51
CA GLU A 13 4.07 -17.04 0.00
C GLU A 13 4.91 -16.28 1.04
N VAL A 14 5.28 -15.03 0.72
CA VAL A 14 6.04 -14.17 1.64
C VAL A 14 5.23 -13.79 2.89
N SER A 15 3.94 -13.47 2.73
CA SER A 15 3.07 -13.12 3.86
C SER A 15 2.85 -14.31 4.77
N GLN A 16 2.67 -15.51 4.21
CA GLN A 16 2.56 -16.74 5.00
C GLN A 16 3.84 -17.00 5.81
N TRP A 17 5.00 -16.95 5.17
CA TRP A 17 6.29 -17.14 5.85
C TRP A 17 6.49 -16.13 6.99
N LEU A 18 6.18 -14.85 6.74
CA LEU A 18 6.32 -13.81 7.76
C LEU A 18 5.31 -14.01 8.91
N ALA A 19 4.07 -14.41 8.61
CA ALA A 19 3.07 -14.70 9.61
C ALA A 19 3.47 -15.89 10.50
N GLU A 20 4.04 -16.95 9.93
CA GLU A 20 4.61 -18.08 10.68
C GLU A 20 5.75 -17.62 11.59
N LEU A 21 6.69 -16.83 11.07
CA LEU A 21 7.80 -16.28 11.86
C LEU A 21 7.30 -15.47 13.06
N VAL A 22 6.28 -14.62 12.86
CA VAL A 22 5.67 -13.81 13.92
C VAL A 22 5.01 -14.68 14.97
N ARG A 23 4.25 -15.70 14.54
CA ARG A 23 3.55 -16.64 15.42
C ARG A 23 4.52 -17.47 16.25
N ASP A 24 5.50 -18.09 15.60
CA ASP A 24 6.44 -19.04 16.23
C ASP A 24 7.34 -18.38 17.27
N ASN A 25 7.61 -17.09 17.09
CA ASN A 25 8.43 -16.31 18.01
C ASN A 25 7.59 -15.45 18.98
N ASN A 26 6.27 -15.62 19.01
CA ASN A 26 5.35 -14.84 19.83
C ASN A 26 5.59 -13.32 19.72
N LEU A 27 5.81 -12.84 18.49
CA LEU A 27 6.10 -11.44 18.23
C LEU A 27 4.80 -10.63 18.14
N PRO A 28 4.86 -9.32 18.44
CA PRO A 28 3.77 -8.41 18.11
C PRO A 28 3.50 -8.39 16.60
N GLN A 29 2.26 -8.09 16.22
CA GLN A 29 1.84 -7.90 14.83
C GLN A 29 2.83 -7.04 14.03
N LYS A 30 3.09 -7.41 12.78
CA LYS A 30 4.03 -6.70 11.90
C LYS A 30 3.31 -6.01 10.76
N VAL A 31 3.80 -4.83 10.38
CA VAL A 31 3.35 -4.16 9.15
C VAL A 31 3.92 -4.93 7.96
N PHE A 32 3.06 -5.34 7.04
CA PHE A 32 3.43 -5.94 5.76
C PHE A 32 3.05 -4.95 4.65
N MET A 33 4.05 -4.20 4.15
CA MET A 33 3.83 -3.06 3.28
C MET A 33 4.02 -3.42 1.80
N LEU A 34 2.96 -3.23 1.01
CA LEU A 34 2.93 -3.43 -0.43
C LEU A 34 2.92 -2.07 -1.13
N HIS A 35 3.96 -1.75 -1.88
CA HIS A 35 4.04 -0.49 -2.63
C HIS A 35 3.35 -0.66 -3.98
N GLN A 36 2.37 0.20 -4.28
CA GLN A 36 1.58 0.09 -5.50
C GLN A 36 1.17 1.47 -6.02
N PHE A 37 1.45 1.74 -7.29
CA PHE A 37 0.95 2.94 -8.00
C PHE A 37 0.35 2.62 -9.36
N GLN A 38 0.38 1.35 -9.77
CA GLN A 38 -0.36 0.83 -10.92
C GLN A 38 -0.96 -0.52 -10.54
N LEU A 39 -2.19 -0.81 -10.99
CA LEU A 39 -2.87 -2.07 -10.71
C LEU A 39 -2.03 -3.27 -11.14
N GLN A 40 -1.37 -3.19 -12.30
CA GLN A 40 -0.56 -4.29 -12.84
C GLN A 40 0.66 -4.67 -12.00
N MET A 41 1.09 -3.85 -11.03
CA MET A 41 2.24 -4.17 -10.18
C MET A 41 1.98 -5.40 -9.29
N ILE A 42 0.72 -5.64 -8.91
CA ILE A 42 0.29 -6.80 -8.12
C ILE A 42 -0.91 -7.39 -8.84
N ARG A 43 -0.69 -8.49 -9.55
CA ARG A 43 -1.74 -9.17 -10.33
C ARG A 43 -2.58 -10.07 -9.46
N ASP A 44 -3.85 -10.25 -9.82
CA ASP A 44 -4.80 -11.11 -9.10
C ASP A 44 -4.95 -10.74 -7.61
N ARG A 45 -4.84 -9.44 -7.30
CA ARG A 45 -4.85 -8.88 -5.94
C ARG A 45 -6.11 -9.26 -5.15
N ASP A 46 -7.21 -9.57 -5.81
CA ASP A 46 -8.44 -10.05 -5.18
C ASP A 46 -8.25 -11.38 -4.41
N GLN A 47 -7.24 -12.17 -4.77
CA GLN A 47 -6.88 -13.45 -4.13
C GLN A 47 -5.88 -13.31 -2.96
N MET A 48 -5.67 -12.09 -2.45
CA MET A 48 -4.77 -11.86 -1.31
C MET A 48 -5.28 -12.56 -0.04
N VAL A 49 -4.35 -13.18 0.70
CA VAL A 49 -4.66 -13.91 1.93
C VAL A 49 -4.44 -13.02 3.16
N HIS A 50 -5.42 -13.02 4.07
CA HIS A 50 -5.33 -12.32 5.35
C HIS A 50 -4.59 -13.17 6.40
N HIS A 51 -3.64 -12.55 7.11
CA HIS A 51 -2.98 -13.13 8.29
C HIS A 51 -3.16 -12.21 9.49
N PRO A 52 -3.74 -12.67 10.61
CA PRO A 52 -3.90 -11.82 11.81
C PRO A 52 -2.56 -11.37 12.42
N GLU A 53 -1.47 -12.07 12.13
CA GLU A 53 -0.11 -11.69 12.52
C GLU A 53 0.42 -10.47 11.77
N LEU A 54 -0.22 -10.07 10.67
CA LEU A 54 0.21 -9.00 9.79
C LEU A 54 -0.84 -7.91 9.65
N ALA A 55 -0.42 -6.65 9.82
CA ALA A 55 -1.14 -5.49 9.33
C ALA A 55 -0.73 -5.26 7.88
N THR A 56 -1.51 -5.79 6.94
CA THR A 56 -1.22 -5.60 5.51
C THR A 56 -1.60 -4.18 5.10
N VAL A 57 -0.61 -3.45 4.59
CA VAL A 57 -0.74 -2.04 4.20
C VAL A 57 -0.45 -1.92 2.71
N VAL A 58 -1.41 -1.40 1.94
CA VAL A 58 -1.15 -0.98 0.54
C VAL A 58 -0.80 0.49 0.54
N HIS A 59 0.44 0.78 0.13
CA HIS A 59 1.05 2.08 0.13
C HIS A 59 1.05 2.66 -1.29
N VAL A 60 0.25 3.71 -1.48
CA VAL A 60 0.12 4.39 -2.77
C VAL A 60 1.39 5.20 -3.04
N ASP A 61 2.24 4.62 -3.89
CA ASP A 61 3.63 5.00 -4.12
C ASP A 61 3.83 5.68 -5.49
N GLY A 62 2.83 6.45 -5.93
CA GLY A 62 2.82 7.17 -7.20
C GLY A 62 3.05 8.67 -6.99
N HIS A 63 3.79 9.30 -7.89
CA HIS A 63 4.10 10.73 -7.80
C HIS A 63 3.38 11.54 -8.89
N GLY A 64 3.24 12.85 -8.70
CA GLY A 64 2.72 13.75 -9.73
C GLY A 64 1.94 14.95 -9.19
N SER A 65 0.98 15.45 -9.96
CA SER A 65 0.06 16.48 -9.48
C SER A 65 -0.87 15.90 -8.40
N PRO A 66 -1.40 16.73 -7.48
CA PRO A 66 -2.39 16.27 -6.51
C PRO A 66 -3.56 15.51 -7.12
N GLU A 67 -4.06 15.96 -8.28
CA GLU A 67 -5.14 15.28 -9.01
C GLU A 67 -4.73 13.88 -9.48
N ALA A 68 -3.53 13.73 -10.07
CA ALA A 68 -3.03 12.44 -10.52
C ALA A 68 -2.84 11.45 -9.36
N LYS A 69 -2.37 11.95 -8.21
CA LYS A 69 -2.22 11.13 -7.01
C LYS A 69 -3.57 10.72 -6.44
N MET A 70 -4.54 11.64 -6.42
CA MET A 70 -5.88 11.34 -5.92
C MET A 70 -6.57 10.29 -6.80
N HIS A 71 -6.42 10.42 -8.12
CA HIS A 71 -6.87 9.40 -9.07
C HIS A 71 -6.21 8.05 -8.81
N THR A 72 -4.88 8.01 -8.60
CA THR A 72 -4.16 6.78 -8.28
C THR A 72 -4.67 6.15 -6.99
N TRP A 73 -4.88 6.97 -5.94
CA TRP A 73 -5.43 6.50 -4.67
C TRP A 73 -6.81 5.86 -4.83
N ASP A 74 -7.71 6.49 -5.58
CA ASP A 74 -9.05 5.94 -5.81
C ASP A 74 -9.00 4.63 -6.60
N VAL A 75 -8.20 4.57 -7.67
CA VAL A 75 -8.02 3.35 -8.47
C VAL A 75 -7.41 2.22 -7.65
N ILE A 76 -6.37 2.50 -6.86
CA ILE A 76 -5.73 1.45 -6.05
C ILE A 76 -6.68 0.96 -4.95
N ARG A 77 -7.50 1.83 -4.38
CA ARG A 77 -8.44 1.47 -3.30
C ARG A 77 -9.70 0.75 -3.80
N GLU A 78 -10.05 0.90 -5.07
CA GLU A 78 -11.20 0.22 -5.67
C GLU A 78 -11.11 -1.30 -5.44
N ASP A 79 -12.22 -1.89 -4.99
CA ASP A 79 -12.38 -3.31 -4.64
C ASP A 79 -11.32 -3.88 -3.67
N MET A 80 -10.64 -3.02 -2.90
CA MET A 80 -9.70 -3.45 -1.88
C MET A 80 -10.42 -4.18 -0.74
N GLN A 81 -9.81 -5.26 -0.26
CA GLN A 81 -10.35 -6.01 0.85
C GLN A 81 -10.40 -5.14 2.13
N PRO A 82 -11.46 -5.25 2.95
CA PRO A 82 -11.70 -4.34 4.09
C PRO A 82 -10.68 -4.46 5.23
N TRP A 83 -9.86 -5.51 5.24
CA TRP A 83 -8.80 -5.74 6.22
C TRP A 83 -7.44 -5.15 5.79
N VAL A 84 -7.34 -4.63 4.56
CA VAL A 84 -6.14 -3.95 4.06
C VAL A 84 -6.17 -2.48 4.48
N TRP A 85 -5.07 -2.01 5.08
CA TRP A 85 -4.90 -0.62 5.45
C TRP A 85 -4.34 0.19 4.28
N MET A 86 -4.92 1.35 4.00
CA MET A 86 -4.44 2.23 2.94
C MET A 86 -3.43 3.25 3.47
N ALA A 87 -2.35 3.46 2.72
CA ALA A 87 -1.27 4.39 3.05
C ALA A 87 -0.87 5.26 1.85
N TRP A 88 -0.24 6.39 2.12
CA TRP A 88 0.10 7.41 1.13
C TRP A 88 1.57 7.80 1.21
N LYS A 89 2.26 7.93 0.07
CA LYS A 89 3.61 8.53 0.03
C LYS A 89 3.54 9.93 -0.55
N ASN A 90 4.17 10.91 0.07
CA ASN A 90 4.51 12.20 -0.54
C ASN A 90 5.94 12.15 -1.08
N PHE A 91 6.12 12.60 -2.32
CA PHE A 91 7.43 12.76 -2.95
C PHE A 91 7.83 14.23 -2.93
N ILE A 92 8.98 14.54 -2.33
CA ILE A 92 9.40 15.92 -2.05
C ILE A 92 9.66 16.70 -3.34
N ASP A 93 10.31 16.08 -4.32
CA ASP A 93 10.75 16.75 -5.56
C ASP A 93 9.87 16.41 -6.78
N GLU A 94 9.27 15.21 -6.78
CA GLU A 94 8.47 14.69 -7.89
C GLU A 94 7.01 15.13 -7.84
N ASP A 95 6.46 15.40 -6.65
CA ASP A 95 5.09 15.91 -6.53
C ASP A 95 5.05 17.41 -6.79
N LYS A 96 4.19 17.84 -7.71
CA LYS A 96 4.15 19.23 -8.19
C LYS A 96 2.72 19.78 -8.23
N PRO A 97 2.30 20.58 -7.23
CA PRO A 97 2.96 20.75 -5.92
C PRO A 97 2.77 19.50 -5.04
N MET A 98 3.72 19.25 -4.13
CA MET A 98 3.54 18.29 -3.05
C MET A 98 2.46 18.80 -2.08
N LEU A 99 1.56 17.90 -1.66
CA LEU A 99 0.62 18.18 -0.57
C LEU A 99 1.40 18.35 0.74
N ASN A 100 1.06 19.37 1.53
CA ASN A 100 1.60 19.49 2.88
C ASN A 100 0.94 18.47 3.83
N ALA A 101 1.42 18.39 5.08
CA ALA A 101 0.91 17.44 6.06
C ALA A 101 -0.59 17.63 6.35
N GLU A 102 -1.05 18.86 6.51
CA GLU A 102 -2.47 19.17 6.77
C GLU A 102 -3.37 18.71 5.61
N GLN A 103 -2.97 19.03 4.38
CA GLN A 103 -3.67 18.60 3.17
C GLN A 103 -3.68 17.08 3.01
N THR A 104 -2.55 16.42 3.28
CA THR A 104 -2.45 14.95 3.20
C THR A 104 -3.35 14.27 4.23
N MET A 105 -3.42 14.81 5.45
CA MET A 105 -4.30 14.28 6.51
C MET A 105 -5.78 14.59 6.30
N GLY A 106 -6.10 15.48 5.35
CA GLY A 106 -7.46 15.78 4.88
C GLY A 106 -7.93 14.93 3.70
N ILE A 107 -7.12 14.00 3.19
CA ILE A 107 -7.54 13.02 2.18
C ILE A 107 -8.62 12.11 2.77
N GLU A 108 -9.65 11.77 1.97
CA GLU A 108 -10.73 10.88 2.38
C GLU A 108 -10.81 9.63 1.48
N PRO A 109 -10.86 8.41 2.05
CA PRO A 109 -10.67 8.11 3.47
C PRO A 109 -9.24 8.46 3.92
N ARG A 110 -9.09 8.85 5.18
CA ARG A 110 -7.78 9.23 5.74
C ARG A 110 -6.77 8.07 5.65
N PRO A 111 -5.55 8.30 5.13
CA PRO A 111 -4.50 7.29 5.12
C PRO A 111 -4.05 6.94 6.54
N TRP A 112 -3.78 5.66 6.78
CA TRP A 112 -3.31 5.15 8.07
C TRP A 112 -1.82 5.42 8.31
N PHE A 113 -1.07 5.50 7.22
CA PHE A 113 0.37 5.76 7.23
C PHE A 113 0.69 6.75 6.12
N VAL A 114 1.55 7.72 6.44
CA VAL A 114 2.07 8.69 5.49
C VAL A 114 3.60 8.64 5.56
N SER A 115 4.25 8.47 4.41
CA SER A 115 5.70 8.63 4.30
C SER A 115 6.07 9.81 3.40
N PHE A 116 7.30 10.27 3.55
CA PHE A 116 7.92 11.30 2.73
C PHE A 116 9.21 10.74 2.15
N GLN A 117 9.43 10.92 0.85
CA GLN A 117 10.62 10.49 0.13
C GLN A 117 11.16 11.61 -0.74
#